data_AF-A0A7D9D796-F1
#
_entry.id   AF-A0A7D9D796-F1
#
_cell.length_a   1.000
_cell.length_b   1.000
_cell.length_c   1.000
_cell.angle_alpha   90.00
_cell.angle_beta   90.00
_cell.angle_gamma   90.00
#
_symmetry.space_group_name_H-M   'P 1'
#
loop_
_entity.id
_entity.type
_entity.pdbx_description
1 polymer ?
#
loop_
_entity_poly.entity_id
_entity_poly.type
_entity_poly.pdbx_seq_one_letter_code
_entity_poly.pdbx_strand_id
1 'polypeptide(L)'
;MERDVKILASVRLLGYEHAISPVDGGDPFGGGNSFGGMNAEDILKSFFGGSNAGPFGSAGSNFTSGGFQEAAQYTLNLSFMEAVKGVNKEMSARTRVACDRCSGSRAEPGSSFSKCTSCNGSGEETVSTGFFHMRSTCRRCGGSGHIIKNPCRKCNGAGSMMETRKITVPVPAGIENGQTVRMPMGGGEIFITFKVDNSKIFERDGANVHSTATVSFTQAILGGSVRVPGLHGDVDVKIPAGTQSHQKVRLSGKGIPRLNSIGRGDHIVHFSIHIPRYLTEKQRALVTALAELDEDLQGTVNGVSENDKTKGKIGNDNDVEKTKQELGCRNG
;
A
#
# COMPACT_ATOMS: atom_id res chain seq x y z
N MET A 1 -14.61 31.28 -32.51
CA MET A 1 -13.81 30.30 -33.29
C MET A 1 -12.82 29.61 -32.35
N GLU A 2 -13.24 29.02 -31.23
CA GLU A 2 -14.09 27.82 -31.11
C GLU A 2 -13.53 26.60 -31.85
N ARG A 3 -13.06 25.62 -31.07
CA ARG A 3 -13.48 24.21 -31.02
C ARG A 3 -12.55 23.48 -30.04
N ASP A 4 -12.99 23.20 -28.81
CA ASP A 4 -13.66 21.96 -28.34
C ASP A 4 -12.76 20.72 -28.43
N VAL A 5 -12.30 20.06 -27.36
CA VAL A 5 -12.99 19.36 -26.24
C VAL A 5 -13.64 18.03 -26.65
N LYS A 6 -13.33 16.98 -25.87
CA LYS A 6 -13.86 15.59 -25.81
C LYS A 6 -13.32 14.58 -26.83
N ILE A 7 -12.64 13.54 -26.32
CA ILE A 7 -13.01 12.14 -26.65
C ILE A 7 -13.00 11.33 -25.34
N LEU A 8 -14.20 10.88 -24.98
CA LEU A 8 -14.55 9.98 -23.88
C LEU A 8 -14.47 8.52 -24.33
N ALA A 9 -14.36 7.67 -23.31
CA ALA A 9 -14.55 6.22 -23.27
C ALA A 9 -15.47 5.59 -24.33
N SER A 10 -15.06 4.42 -24.83
CA SER A 10 -15.94 3.39 -25.41
C SER A 10 -15.21 2.05 -25.47
N VAL A 11 -15.29 1.25 -24.40
CA VAL A 11 -14.97 -0.19 -24.46
C VAL A 11 -16.29 -0.93 -24.63
N ARG A 12 -16.42 -1.50 -25.83
CA ARG A 12 -17.57 -2.21 -26.36
C ARG A 12 -17.53 -3.65 -25.83
N LEU A 13 -18.52 -4.03 -25.03
CA LEU A 13 -18.80 -5.43 -24.70
C LEU A 13 -19.43 -6.08 -25.93
N LEU A 14 -18.79 -7.10 -26.48
CA LEU A 14 -19.40 -8.00 -27.44
C LEU A 14 -20.05 -9.15 -26.66
N GLY A 15 -21.37 -9.24 -26.79
CA GLY A 15 -22.19 -10.34 -26.28
C GLY A 15 -21.95 -11.62 -27.08
N TYR A 16 -22.17 -12.73 -26.40
CA TYR A 16 -22.29 -14.05 -27.02
C TYR A 16 -23.56 -14.68 -26.45
N GLU A 17 -24.57 -14.82 -27.31
CA GLU A 17 -25.82 -15.52 -27.06
C GLU A 17 -25.59 -17.04 -27.13
N HIS A 18 -26.19 -17.78 -26.20
CA HIS A 18 -26.50 -19.20 -26.38
C HIS A 18 -27.95 -19.42 -25.97
N ALA A 19 -28.78 -19.71 -26.97
CA ALA A 19 -30.14 -20.22 -26.81
C ALA A 19 -30.08 -21.75 -26.67
N ILE A 20 -30.67 -22.29 -25.61
CA ILE A 20 -31.06 -23.70 -25.48
C ILE A 20 -32.44 -23.74 -24.80
N SER A 21 -33.32 -24.54 -25.40
CA SER A 21 -34.78 -24.67 -25.29
C SER A 21 -35.37 -24.99 -23.90
N PRO A 22 -36.69 -24.75 -23.69
CA PRO A 22 -37.38 -25.02 -22.43
C PRO A 22 -37.73 -26.51 -22.30
N VAL A 23 -37.56 -27.05 -21.09
CA VAL A 23 -38.07 -28.38 -20.71
C VAL A 23 -39.06 -28.18 -19.57
N ASP A 24 -40.25 -28.74 -19.77
CA ASP A 24 -41.43 -28.61 -18.93
C ASP A 24 -41.26 -29.16 -17.50
N GLY A 25 -42.16 -28.65 -16.65
CA GLY A 25 -42.24 -28.90 -15.22
C GLY A 25 -42.38 -30.36 -14.80
N GLY A 26 -41.91 -30.62 -13.58
CA GLY A 26 -42.15 -31.85 -12.84
C GLY A 26 -41.33 -31.86 -11.57
N ASP A 27 -41.82 -31.19 -10.52
CA ASP A 27 -41.31 -31.30 -9.16
C ASP A 27 -41.63 -32.70 -8.58
N PRO A 28 -40.63 -33.50 -8.17
CA PRO A 28 -40.86 -34.69 -7.38
C PRO A 28 -40.13 -34.54 -6.03
N PHE A 29 -40.36 -33.43 -5.32
CA PHE A 29 -40.03 -33.35 -3.90
C PHE A 29 -41.03 -34.22 -3.11
N GLY A 30 -40.76 -35.51 -3.13
CA GLY A 30 -41.36 -36.51 -2.27
C GLY A 30 -40.29 -37.46 -1.78
N GLY A 31 -39.74 -37.18 -0.58
CA GLY A 31 -39.08 -38.21 0.24
C GLY A 31 -37.72 -37.84 0.80
N GLY A 32 -37.68 -37.64 2.12
CA GLY A 32 -36.60 -38.19 2.96
C GLY A 32 -35.37 -37.33 3.18
N ASN A 33 -35.38 -36.57 4.29
CA ASN A 33 -34.17 -36.16 5.03
C ASN A 33 -33.17 -37.31 5.17
N SER A 34 -31.92 -37.14 4.71
CA SER A 34 -30.78 -37.90 5.24
C SER A 34 -29.38 -37.30 4.99
N PHE A 35 -29.23 -35.98 5.02
CA PHE A 35 -27.91 -35.31 5.07
C PHE A 35 -27.92 -34.15 6.06
N GLY A 36 -28.17 -34.47 7.33
CA GLY A 36 -27.86 -33.58 8.45
C GLY A 36 -26.73 -34.19 9.26
N GLY A 37 -25.55 -33.56 9.28
CA GLY A 37 -24.51 -33.86 10.27
C GLY A 37 -23.09 -34.16 9.77
N MET A 38 -22.58 -33.50 8.72
CA MET A 38 -21.13 -33.48 8.47
C MET A 38 -20.59 -32.07 8.74
N ASN A 39 -19.83 -31.92 9.83
CA ASN A 39 -19.18 -30.67 10.18
C ASN A 39 -18.01 -30.41 9.23
N ALA A 40 -17.76 -29.14 8.89
CA ALA A 40 -16.63 -28.74 8.05
C ALA A 40 -15.28 -29.15 8.68
N GLU A 41 -15.22 -29.24 10.01
CA GLU A 41 -14.07 -29.76 10.76
C GLU A 41 -13.75 -31.24 10.49
N ASP A 42 -14.74 -32.08 10.17
CA ASP A 42 -14.53 -33.51 9.95
C ASP A 42 -14.00 -33.80 8.53
N ILE A 43 -14.42 -32.99 7.56
CA ILE A 43 -13.89 -33.01 6.19
C ILE A 43 -12.44 -32.49 6.16
N LEU A 44 -12.12 -31.46 6.96
CA LEU A 44 -10.76 -30.92 7.05
C LEU A 44 -9.80 -31.89 7.76
N LYS A 45 -10.28 -32.64 8.77
CA LYS A 45 -9.48 -33.66 9.47
C LYS A 45 -9.16 -34.86 8.61
N SER A 46 -10.07 -35.31 7.73
CA SER A 46 -9.80 -36.40 6.78
C SER A 46 -8.78 -36.03 5.68
N PHE A 47 -8.53 -34.73 5.47
CA PHE A 47 -7.62 -34.25 4.43
C PHE A 47 -6.20 -33.94 4.95
N PHE A 48 -6.06 -33.58 6.23
CA PHE A 48 -4.77 -33.15 6.82
C PHE A 48 -4.29 -33.98 8.02
N GLY A 49 -5.11 -34.86 8.59
CA GLY A 49 -4.78 -35.68 9.76
C GLY A 49 -4.56 -37.14 9.38
N GLY A 50 -3.30 -37.56 9.27
CA GLY A 50 -2.91 -38.88 8.82
C GLY A 50 -3.38 -40.06 9.68
N SER A 51 -3.16 -41.24 9.08
CA SER A 51 -3.09 -42.55 9.74
C SER A 51 -4.43 -43.26 9.99
N ASN A 52 -5.12 -43.67 8.92
CA ASN A 52 -5.75 -44.99 8.89
C ASN A 52 -6.09 -45.41 7.46
N ALA A 53 -5.28 -46.32 6.93
CA ALA A 53 -5.50 -47.03 5.69
C ALA A 53 -6.71 -47.97 5.85
N GLY A 54 -7.81 -47.66 5.16
CA GLY A 54 -8.89 -48.61 4.87
C GLY A 54 -8.82 -49.06 3.39
N PRO A 55 -9.22 -50.29 3.03
CA PRO A 55 -8.88 -50.94 1.74
C PRO A 55 -9.68 -50.45 0.53
N PHE A 56 -10.46 -49.36 0.65
CA PHE A 56 -11.34 -48.85 -0.41
C PHE A 56 -10.96 -47.41 -0.75
N GLY A 57 -9.75 -47.24 -1.30
CA GLY A 57 -9.26 -45.97 -1.80
C GLY A 57 -10.00 -45.57 -3.09
N SER A 58 -11.04 -44.75 -2.94
CA SER A 58 -11.63 -43.99 -4.03
C SER A 58 -10.55 -43.24 -4.79
N ALA A 59 -10.70 -43.27 -6.11
CA ALA A 59 -9.98 -42.51 -7.14
C ALA A 59 -9.70 -41.05 -6.74
N GLY A 60 -8.62 -40.86 -5.99
CA GLY A 60 -8.03 -39.57 -5.72
C GLY A 60 -7.20 -39.16 -6.93
N SER A 61 -7.81 -38.34 -7.77
CA SER A 61 -7.14 -37.48 -8.74
C SER A 61 -5.73 -37.10 -8.30
N ASN A 62 -4.76 -37.25 -9.20
CA ASN A 62 -3.40 -36.76 -9.11
C ASN A 62 -3.37 -35.23 -8.87
N PHE A 63 -3.72 -34.77 -7.68
CA PHE A 63 -3.55 -33.37 -7.25
C PHE A 63 -2.12 -33.07 -6.78
N THR A 64 -1.16 -33.96 -7.03
CA THR A 64 0.24 -33.77 -6.66
C THR A 64 1.12 -33.81 -7.90
N SER A 65 1.38 -32.63 -8.50
CA SER A 65 2.60 -32.27 -9.26
C SER A 65 2.40 -31.12 -10.27
N GLY A 66 1.27 -30.42 -10.24
CA GLY A 66 1.26 -29.01 -10.63
C GLY A 66 1.96 -28.22 -9.51
N GLY A 67 3.29 -28.36 -9.41
CA GLY A 67 4.06 -27.72 -8.34
C GLY A 67 3.66 -26.26 -8.25
N PHE A 68 3.07 -25.86 -7.12
CA PHE A 68 2.97 -24.46 -6.74
C PHE A 68 4.39 -23.94 -6.75
N GLN A 69 4.79 -23.35 -7.87
CA GLN A 69 6.08 -22.72 -7.98
C GLN A 69 6.07 -21.67 -6.89
N GLU A 70 6.99 -21.76 -5.93
CA GLU A 70 7.18 -20.74 -4.91
C GLU A 70 7.28 -19.40 -5.64
N ALA A 71 6.21 -18.62 -5.57
CA ALA A 71 6.15 -17.40 -6.32
C ALA A 71 7.22 -16.47 -5.76
N ALA A 72 8.10 -15.96 -6.61
CA ALA A 72 9.24 -15.23 -6.14
C ALA A 72 8.78 -13.95 -5.44
N GLN A 73 9.03 -13.88 -4.13
CA GLN A 73 8.69 -12.74 -3.30
C GLN A 73 9.90 -11.79 -3.23
N TYR A 74 9.66 -10.51 -3.53
CA TYR A 74 10.66 -9.46 -3.41
C TYR A 74 10.14 -8.36 -2.49
N THR A 75 11.02 -7.85 -1.64
CA THR A 75 10.70 -6.70 -0.78
C THR A 75 11.37 -5.46 -1.35
N LEU A 76 10.57 -4.42 -1.64
CA LEU A 76 11.07 -3.12 -2.08
C LEU A 76 10.90 -2.10 -0.97
N ASN A 77 12.03 -1.54 -0.52
CA ASN A 77 12.02 -0.45 0.43
C ASN A 77 11.76 0.87 -0.30
N LEU A 78 10.80 1.64 0.21
CA LEU A 78 10.39 2.95 -0.29
C LEU A 78 10.49 3.96 0.82
N SER A 79 10.98 5.15 0.50
CA SER A 79 10.81 6.29 1.40
C SER A 79 9.35 6.70 1.48
N PHE A 80 8.97 7.33 2.60
CA PHE A 80 7.63 7.88 2.79
C PHE A 80 7.16 8.76 1.61
N MET A 81 8.04 9.62 1.10
CA MET A 81 7.72 10.55 0.02
C MET A 81 7.51 9.83 -1.33
N GLU A 82 8.31 8.79 -1.61
CA GLU A 82 8.12 7.94 -2.79
C GLU A 82 6.79 7.18 -2.73
N ALA A 83 6.44 6.63 -1.57
CA ALA A 83 5.17 5.91 -1.37
C ALA A 83 3.95 6.82 -1.57
N VAL A 84 4.04 8.09 -1.13
CA VAL A 84 2.95 9.06 -1.28
C VAL A 84 2.81 9.56 -2.72
N LYS A 85 3.91 9.91 -3.39
CA LYS A 85 3.87 10.49 -4.74
C LYS A 85 3.73 9.45 -5.85
N GLY A 86 4.14 8.22 -5.58
CA GLY A 86 4.33 7.19 -6.60
C GLY A 86 5.63 7.41 -7.37
N VAL A 87 6.32 6.33 -7.71
CA VAL A 87 7.58 6.35 -8.44
C VAL A 87 7.75 5.08 -9.25
N ASN A 88 8.41 5.17 -10.40
CA ASN A 88 8.84 3.99 -11.14
C ASN A 88 10.22 3.59 -10.62
N LYS A 89 10.31 2.46 -9.90
CA LYS A 89 11.56 1.99 -9.29
C LYS A 89 12.10 0.80 -10.06
N GLU A 90 13.38 0.83 -10.39
CA GLU A 90 14.04 -0.31 -11.02
C GLU A 90 14.45 -1.34 -9.97
N MET A 91 14.20 -2.61 -10.26
CA MET A 91 14.67 -3.72 -9.46
C MET A 91 15.25 -4.83 -10.34
N SER A 92 16.24 -5.54 -9.82
CA SER A 92 16.76 -6.76 -10.46
C SER A 92 16.03 -7.97 -9.89
N ALA A 93 15.29 -8.69 -10.73
CA ALA A 93 14.67 -9.95 -10.36
C ALA A 93 15.27 -11.10 -11.16
N ARG A 94 15.48 -12.23 -10.48
CA ARG A 94 15.84 -13.49 -11.10
C ARG A 94 14.57 -14.14 -11.63
N THR A 95 14.53 -14.39 -12.93
CA THR A 95 13.41 -15.05 -13.59
C THR A 95 13.90 -16.17 -14.49
N ARG A 96 13.05 -17.16 -14.71
CA ARG A 96 13.31 -18.25 -15.64
C ARG A 96 12.99 -17.76 -17.05
N VAL A 97 14.00 -17.72 -17.89
CA VAL A 97 13.87 -17.31 -19.29
C VAL A 97 14.09 -18.51 -20.19
N ALA A 98 13.45 -18.51 -21.37
CA ALA A 98 13.79 -19.48 -22.41
C ALA A 98 15.28 -19.35 -22.74
N CYS A 99 15.97 -20.48 -22.87
CA CYS A 99 17.40 -20.46 -23.17
C CYS A 99 17.64 -19.78 -24.52
N ASP A 100 18.44 -18.72 -24.59
CA ASP A 100 18.65 -17.95 -25.83
C ASP A 100 19.16 -18.80 -26.99
N ARG A 101 19.91 -19.86 -26.70
CA ARG A 101 20.50 -20.74 -27.73
C ARG A 101 19.47 -21.67 -28.34
N CYS A 102 18.61 -22.31 -27.55
CA CYS A 102 17.62 -23.28 -28.04
C CYS A 102 16.20 -22.73 -28.11
N SER A 103 15.96 -21.50 -27.64
CA SER A 103 14.65 -20.84 -27.53
C SER A 103 13.58 -21.72 -26.88
N GLY A 104 13.95 -22.52 -25.88
CA GLY A 104 13.02 -23.44 -25.20
C GLY A 104 12.92 -24.85 -25.79
N SER A 105 13.51 -25.11 -26.95
CA SER A 105 13.43 -26.40 -27.65
C SER A 105 14.22 -27.54 -26.99
N ARG A 106 15.08 -27.22 -26.00
CA ARG A 106 15.97 -28.15 -25.26
C ARG A 106 17.04 -28.85 -26.11
N ALA A 107 16.99 -28.73 -27.43
CA ALA A 107 17.92 -29.32 -28.38
C ALA A 107 18.97 -28.31 -28.87
N GLU A 108 20.10 -28.80 -29.35
CA GLU A 108 21.13 -27.95 -29.98
C GLU A 108 20.60 -27.39 -31.31
N PRO A 109 20.81 -26.09 -31.64
CA PRO A 109 20.39 -25.52 -32.92
C PRO A 109 20.94 -26.32 -34.11
N GLY A 110 20.05 -26.68 -35.04
CA GLY A 110 20.40 -27.54 -36.19
C GLY A 110 20.33 -29.04 -35.90
N SER A 111 20.01 -29.47 -34.67
CA SER A 111 19.73 -30.87 -34.36
C SER A 111 18.24 -31.20 -34.55
N SER A 112 17.96 -32.42 -35.01
CA SER A 112 16.60 -32.91 -35.25
C SER A 112 16.04 -33.66 -34.04
N PHE A 113 14.75 -33.47 -33.77
CA PHE A 113 14.00 -34.33 -32.86
C PHE A 113 13.74 -35.69 -33.51
N SER A 114 14.01 -36.77 -32.78
CA SER A 114 13.62 -38.12 -33.22
C SER A 114 12.34 -38.54 -32.53
N LYS A 115 11.41 -39.19 -33.26
CA LYS A 115 10.20 -39.75 -32.64
C LYS A 115 10.62 -40.78 -31.59
N CYS A 116 9.97 -40.75 -30.43
CA CYS A 116 10.21 -41.75 -29.41
C CYS A 116 9.74 -43.12 -29.93
N THR A 117 10.63 -44.10 -29.96
CA THR A 117 10.32 -45.45 -30.46
C THR A 117 9.42 -46.25 -29.51
N SER A 118 9.35 -45.87 -28.24
CA SER A 118 8.52 -46.55 -27.24
C SER A 118 7.05 -46.14 -27.28
N CYS A 119 6.76 -44.87 -27.62
CA CYS A 119 5.39 -44.35 -27.69
C CYS A 119 4.99 -43.88 -29.11
N ASN A 120 5.86 -44.05 -30.10
CA ASN A 120 5.66 -43.59 -31.49
C ASN A 120 5.25 -42.11 -31.63
N GLY A 121 5.57 -41.27 -30.64
CA GLY A 121 5.18 -39.87 -30.62
C GLY A 121 3.96 -39.54 -29.77
N SER A 122 3.26 -40.52 -29.17
CA SER A 122 2.07 -40.26 -28.34
C SER A 122 2.40 -39.63 -26.98
N GLY A 123 3.64 -39.75 -26.50
CA GLY A 123 4.03 -39.28 -25.17
C GLY A 123 3.52 -40.16 -24.01
N GLU A 124 2.64 -41.12 -24.28
CA GLU A 124 2.01 -42.01 -23.29
C GLU A 124 2.29 -43.48 -23.63
N GLU A 125 2.50 -44.30 -22.60
CA GLU A 125 2.61 -45.76 -22.69
C GLU A 125 1.46 -46.42 -21.92
N THR A 126 0.84 -47.45 -22.48
CA THR A 126 -0.21 -48.21 -21.78
C THR A 126 0.45 -49.35 -21.03
N VAL A 127 0.38 -49.32 -19.70
CA VAL A 127 0.86 -50.39 -18.83
C VAL A 127 -0.32 -51.30 -18.51
N SER A 128 -0.25 -52.54 -18.97
CA SER A 128 -1.24 -53.59 -18.67
C SER A 128 -0.71 -54.50 -17.57
N THR A 129 -1.26 -54.38 -16.36
CA THR A 129 -0.99 -55.34 -15.28
C THR A 129 -2.26 -56.15 -15.06
N GLY A 130 -2.29 -57.37 -15.59
CA GLY A 130 -3.47 -58.23 -15.56
C GLY A 130 -4.62 -57.65 -16.39
N PHE A 131 -5.80 -57.54 -15.77
CA PHE A 131 -7.04 -57.05 -16.39
C PHE A 131 -7.20 -55.52 -16.33
N PHE A 132 -6.21 -54.79 -15.81
CA PHE A 132 -6.21 -53.33 -15.78
C PHE A 132 -5.25 -52.77 -16.82
N HIS A 133 -5.76 -51.88 -17.69
CA HIS A 133 -4.96 -51.06 -18.59
C HIS A 133 -4.90 -49.64 -18.05
N MET A 134 -3.72 -49.18 -17.67
CA MET A 134 -3.49 -47.81 -17.21
C MET A 134 -2.60 -47.09 -18.22
N ARG A 135 -3.03 -45.91 -18.69
CA ARG A 135 -2.14 -45.01 -19.45
C ARG A 135 -1.24 -44.27 -18.47
N SER A 136 0.05 -44.32 -18.72
CA SER A 136 1.07 -43.60 -17.96
C SER A 136 1.94 -42.79 -18.92
N THR A 137 2.67 -41.81 -18.40
CA THR A 137 3.63 -41.04 -19.19
C THR A 137 4.75 -41.97 -19.68
N CYS A 138 5.12 -41.88 -20.95
CA CYS A 138 6.15 -42.76 -21.49
C CYS A 138 7.47 -42.54 -20.76
N ARG A 139 8.03 -43.59 -20.15
CA ARG A 139 9.25 -43.50 -19.33
C ARG A 139 10.46 -43.05 -20.11
N ARG A 140 10.48 -43.30 -21.42
CA ARG A 140 11.62 -43.00 -22.31
C ARG A 140 11.68 -41.54 -22.76
N CYS A 141 10.53 -40.90 -22.98
CA CYS A 141 10.48 -39.49 -23.40
C CYS A 141 9.92 -38.55 -22.31
N GLY A 142 9.46 -39.09 -21.18
CA GLY A 142 8.87 -38.30 -20.09
C GLY A 142 7.66 -37.48 -20.54
N GLY A 143 6.88 -37.98 -21.51
CA GLY A 143 5.71 -37.27 -22.04
C GLY A 143 5.93 -36.43 -23.30
N SER A 144 7.17 -36.15 -23.73
CA SER A 144 7.42 -35.25 -24.87
C SER A 144 7.11 -35.81 -26.26
N GLY A 145 6.90 -37.13 -26.40
CA GLY A 145 6.74 -37.81 -27.70
C GLY A 145 8.02 -37.89 -28.55
N HIS A 146 9.06 -37.14 -28.21
CA HIS A 146 10.29 -37.02 -28.99
C HIS A 146 11.55 -37.14 -28.12
N ILE A 147 12.56 -37.81 -28.66
CA ILE A 147 13.87 -37.99 -28.04
C ILE A 147 14.85 -36.99 -28.67
N ILE A 148 15.50 -36.22 -27.81
CA ILE A 148 16.54 -35.25 -28.15
C ILE A 148 17.87 -35.99 -28.20
N LYS A 149 18.46 -36.11 -29.39
CA LYS A 149 19.78 -36.77 -29.56
C LYS A 149 20.92 -35.92 -29.00
N ASN A 150 20.87 -34.61 -29.28
CA ASN A 150 21.88 -33.64 -28.86
C ASN A 150 21.22 -32.58 -27.97
N PRO A 151 21.28 -32.73 -26.63
CA PRO A 151 20.75 -31.71 -25.73
C PRO A 151 21.53 -30.40 -25.91
N CYS A 152 20.83 -29.27 -25.74
CA CYS A 152 21.47 -27.97 -25.86
C CYS A 152 22.61 -27.81 -24.83
N ARG A 153 23.79 -27.42 -25.29
CA ARG A 153 24.98 -27.27 -24.43
C ARG A 153 24.87 -26.13 -23.42
N LYS A 154 24.07 -25.10 -23.69
CA LYS A 154 23.91 -23.93 -22.80
C LYS A 154 22.99 -24.22 -21.60
N CYS A 155 21.93 -25.00 -21.80
CA CYS A 155 20.95 -25.32 -20.75
C CYS A 155 20.96 -26.80 -20.34
N ASN A 156 21.87 -27.61 -20.86
CA ASN A 156 21.97 -29.06 -20.62
C ASN A 156 20.62 -29.79 -20.78
N GLY A 157 19.83 -29.43 -21.80
CA GLY A 157 18.51 -30.01 -22.04
C GLY A 157 17.36 -29.48 -21.16
N ALA A 158 17.59 -28.52 -20.27
CA ALA A 158 16.53 -27.93 -19.44
C ALA A 158 15.54 -27.04 -20.22
N GLY A 159 16.00 -26.39 -21.30
CA GLY A 159 15.19 -25.48 -22.15
C GLY A 159 14.99 -24.08 -21.56
N SER A 160 15.29 -23.89 -20.28
CA SER A 160 15.24 -22.60 -19.61
C SER A 160 16.48 -22.37 -18.78
N MET A 161 16.84 -21.11 -18.57
CA MET A 161 17.93 -20.70 -17.68
C MET A 161 17.46 -19.62 -16.72
N MET A 162 18.08 -19.52 -15.54
CA MET A 162 17.84 -18.42 -14.61
C MET A 162 18.66 -17.22 -15.05
N GLU A 163 17.98 -16.12 -15.36
CA GLU A 163 18.62 -14.86 -15.75
C GLU A 163 18.16 -13.74 -14.80
N THR A 164 19.07 -12.82 -14.47
CA THR A 164 18.72 -11.62 -13.71
C THR A 164 18.34 -10.52 -14.69
N ARG A 165 17.09 -10.08 -14.68
CA ARG A 165 16.60 -8.98 -15.51
C ARG A 165 16.29 -7.76 -14.65
N LYS A 166 16.60 -6.58 -15.18
CA LYS A 166 16.15 -5.32 -14.61
C LYS A 166 14.72 -5.08 -15.07
N ILE A 167 13.82 -4.87 -14.12
CA ILE A 167 12.41 -4.62 -14.36
C ILE A 167 12.06 -3.30 -13.68
N THR A 168 11.30 -2.47 -14.39
CA THR A 168 10.74 -1.25 -13.82
C THR A 168 9.41 -1.59 -13.19
N VAL A 169 9.31 -1.38 -11.88
CA VAL A 169 8.09 -1.61 -11.10
C VAL A 169 7.38 -0.28 -10.91
N PRO A 170 6.17 -0.12 -11.47
CA PRO A 170 5.38 1.08 -11.22
C PRO A 170 4.80 1.03 -9.81
N VAL A 171 5.23 1.97 -8.96
CA VAL A 171 4.66 2.13 -7.61
C VAL A 171 3.52 3.16 -7.70
N PRO A 172 2.25 2.76 -7.51
CA PRO A 172 1.14 3.70 -7.48
C PRO A 172 1.26 4.66 -6.30
N ALA A 173 0.76 5.88 -6.48
CA ALA A 173 0.72 6.88 -5.43
C ALA A 173 -0.22 6.46 -4.30
N GLY A 174 0.22 6.66 -3.05
CA GLY A 174 -0.58 6.39 -1.85
C GLY A 174 -0.43 4.98 -1.27
N ILE A 175 0.57 4.21 -1.73
CA ILE A 175 0.75 2.81 -1.33
C ILE A 175 0.97 2.68 0.19
N GLU A 176 0.45 1.62 0.78
CA GLU A 176 0.59 1.34 2.22
C GLU A 176 1.76 0.42 2.53
N ASN A 177 2.23 0.47 3.77
CA ASN A 177 3.31 -0.41 4.23
C ASN A 177 2.81 -1.85 4.32
N GLY A 178 3.57 -2.79 3.76
CA GLY A 178 3.22 -4.21 3.69
C GLY A 178 2.29 -4.57 2.54
N GLN A 179 1.92 -3.62 1.68
CA GLN A 179 1.09 -3.91 0.52
C GLN A 179 1.88 -4.73 -0.51
N THR A 180 1.24 -5.78 -1.05
CA THR A 180 1.84 -6.64 -2.07
C THR A 180 1.18 -6.42 -3.43
N VAL A 181 2.00 -6.25 -4.47
CA VAL A 181 1.55 -6.18 -5.87
C VAL A 181 2.03 -7.42 -6.61
N ARG A 182 1.13 -8.01 -7.38
CA ARG A 182 1.41 -9.13 -8.29
C ARG A 182 1.78 -8.57 -9.65
N MET A 183 2.96 -8.95 -10.16
CA MET A 183 3.42 -8.56 -11.50
C MET A 183 3.67 -9.82 -12.34
N PRO A 184 2.99 -9.97 -13.49
CA PRO A 184 3.25 -11.08 -14.39
C PRO A 184 4.62 -10.90 -15.07
N MET A 185 5.36 -12.00 -15.21
CA MET A 185 6.63 -12.07 -15.92
C MET A 185 6.56 -13.14 -17.02
N GLY A 186 7.43 -13.05 -18.03
CA GLY A 186 7.50 -13.99 -19.17
C GLY A 186 7.92 -15.44 -18.86
N GLY A 187 7.75 -15.89 -17.62
CA GLY A 187 8.11 -17.23 -17.14
C GLY A 187 7.58 -17.55 -15.74
N GLY A 188 6.63 -16.75 -15.22
CA GLY A 188 6.07 -16.88 -13.88
C GLY A 188 5.49 -15.56 -13.40
N GLU A 189 5.24 -15.43 -12.11
CA GLU A 189 4.80 -14.19 -11.48
C GLU A 189 5.65 -13.85 -10.28
N ILE A 190 5.79 -12.56 -10.02
CA ILE A 190 6.49 -12.04 -8.85
C ILE A 190 5.51 -11.31 -7.96
N PHE A 191 5.68 -11.51 -6.66
CA PHE A 191 4.95 -10.78 -5.63
C PHE A 191 5.92 -9.79 -5.01
N ILE A 192 5.59 -8.51 -5.14
CA ILE A 192 6.43 -7.42 -4.66
C ILE A 192 5.74 -6.82 -3.45
N THR A 193 6.33 -7.01 -2.27
CA THR A 193 5.85 -6.41 -1.03
C THR A 193 6.59 -5.10 -0.80
N PHE A 194 5.84 -4.01 -0.68
CA PHE A 194 6.39 -2.68 -0.44
C PHE A 194 6.55 -2.45 1.05
N LYS A 195 7.76 -2.08 1.45
CA LYS A 195 8.06 -1.65 2.81
C LYS A 195 8.31 -0.15 2.79
N VAL A 196 7.48 0.60 3.50
CA VAL A 196 7.57 2.07 3.55
C VAL A 196 8.29 2.47 4.83
N ASP A 197 9.37 3.24 4.68
CA ASP A 197 10.13 3.77 5.80
C ASP A 197 9.37 4.94 6.46
N ASN A 198 9.46 5.02 7.79
CA ASN A 198 8.86 6.11 8.55
C ASN A 198 9.57 7.43 8.26
N SER A 199 8.78 8.51 8.10
CA SER A 199 9.30 9.86 7.99
C SER A 199 9.54 10.46 9.38
N LYS A 200 10.52 11.37 9.48
CA LYS A 200 10.77 12.16 10.70
C LYS A 200 9.79 13.33 10.86
N ILE A 201 9.16 13.76 9.76
CA ILE A 201 8.34 14.98 9.69
C ILE A 201 6.85 14.64 9.60
N PHE A 202 6.54 13.50 8.98
CA PHE A 202 5.19 13.10 8.65
C PHE A 202 4.83 11.79 9.32
N GLU A 203 3.67 11.77 9.95
CA GLU A 203 3.03 10.57 10.47
C GLU A 203 1.79 10.29 9.62
N ARG A 204 1.63 9.06 9.14
CA ARG A 204 0.49 8.69 8.31
C ARG A 204 -0.62 8.10 9.16
N ASP A 205 -1.83 8.61 8.96
CA ASP A 205 -3.07 8.08 9.52
C ASP A 205 -4.06 7.81 8.38
N GLY A 206 -3.99 6.58 7.83
CA GLY A 206 -4.76 6.19 6.65
C GLY A 206 -4.45 7.06 5.43
N ALA A 207 -5.45 7.84 4.98
CA ALA A 207 -5.31 8.82 3.89
C ALA A 207 -4.87 10.20 4.38
N ASN A 208 -5.00 10.48 5.68
CA ASN A 208 -4.58 11.72 6.29
C ASN A 208 -3.10 11.65 6.67
N VAL A 209 -2.48 12.82 6.75
CA VAL A 209 -1.10 12.96 7.21
C VAL A 209 -1.05 13.97 8.34
N HIS A 210 -0.28 13.65 9.36
CA HIS A 210 0.00 14.52 10.49
C HIS A 210 1.42 15.05 10.39
N SER A 211 1.60 16.33 10.69
CA SER A 211 2.93 16.93 10.87
C SER A 211 2.93 17.87 12.05
N THR A 212 4.08 18.01 12.70
CA THR A 212 4.26 18.98 13.78
C THR A 212 4.94 20.23 13.25
N ALA A 213 4.28 21.38 13.40
CA ALA A 213 4.84 22.69 13.07
C ALA A 213 5.23 23.41 14.35
N THR A 214 6.52 23.69 14.48
CA THR A 214 7.06 24.42 15.63
C THR A 214 6.88 25.92 15.42
N VAL A 215 6.22 26.59 16.36
CA VAL A 215 5.91 28.03 16.31
C VAL A 215 6.51 28.75 17.52
N SER A 216 6.90 30.02 17.38
CA SER A 216 7.40 30.77 18.53
C SER A 216 6.26 31.15 19.47
N PHE A 217 6.55 31.32 20.77
CA PHE A 217 5.53 31.77 21.74
C PHE A 217 4.90 33.11 21.34
N THR A 218 5.68 34.03 20.76
CA THR A 218 5.18 35.32 20.27
C THR A 218 4.19 35.16 19.11
N GLN A 219 4.47 34.26 18.17
CA GLN A 219 3.57 33.96 17.05
C GLN A 219 2.30 33.25 17.52
N ALA A 220 2.37 32.43 18.57
CA ALA A 220 1.20 31.78 19.14
C ALA A 220 0.25 32.81 19.80
N ILE A 221 0.81 33.80 20.52
CA ILE A 221 0.03 34.87 21.18
C ILE A 221 -0.55 35.84 20.15
N LEU A 222 0.30 36.45 19.33
CA LEU A 222 -0.08 37.54 18.41
C LEU A 222 -0.72 37.03 17.11
N GLY A 223 -0.55 35.75 16.80
CA GLY A 223 -0.86 35.18 15.49
C GLY A 223 0.25 35.43 14.47
N GLY A 224 0.05 34.92 13.26
CA GLY A 224 0.99 35.09 12.16
C GLY A 224 0.80 34.05 11.05
N SER A 225 1.88 33.71 10.37
CA SER A 225 1.91 32.65 9.37
C SER A 225 3.22 31.87 9.47
N VAL A 226 3.16 30.56 9.30
CA VAL A 226 4.33 29.67 9.27
C VAL A 226 4.30 28.82 8.01
N ARG A 227 5.47 28.64 7.40
CA ARG A 227 5.64 27.73 6.27
C ARG A 227 5.90 26.33 6.79
N VAL A 228 5.03 25.38 6.44
CA VAL A 228 5.13 23.98 6.85
C VAL A 228 5.43 23.13 5.62
N PRO A 229 6.39 22.18 5.70
CA PRO A 229 6.62 21.24 4.61
C PRO A 229 5.37 20.38 4.38
N GLY A 230 4.85 20.38 3.16
CA GLY A 230 3.74 19.54 2.74
C GLY A 230 4.19 18.40 1.81
N LEU A 231 3.28 17.46 1.52
CA LEU A 231 3.57 16.31 0.67
C LEU A 231 3.92 16.69 -0.78
N HIS A 232 3.31 17.77 -1.29
CA HIS A 232 3.45 18.24 -2.67
C HIS A 232 4.22 19.56 -2.81
N GLY A 233 4.87 20.00 -1.74
CA GLY A 233 5.51 21.31 -1.64
C GLY A 233 5.13 22.00 -0.33
N ASP A 234 5.80 23.12 -0.06
CA ASP A 234 5.55 23.89 1.15
C ASP A 234 4.17 24.55 1.13
N VAL A 235 3.54 24.62 2.29
CA VAL A 235 2.24 25.27 2.47
C VAL A 235 2.34 26.31 3.57
N ASP A 236 1.92 27.53 3.27
CA ASP A 236 1.84 28.60 4.26
C ASP A 236 0.54 28.42 5.08
N VAL A 237 0.69 28.21 6.38
CA VAL A 237 -0.42 28.00 7.33
C VAL A 237 -0.58 29.26 8.18
N LYS A 238 -1.80 29.80 8.22
CA LYS A 238 -2.14 30.94 9.07
C LYS A 238 -2.33 30.48 10.52
N ILE A 239 -1.65 31.16 11.44
CA ILE A 239 -1.73 30.93 12.87
C ILE A 239 -2.69 32.00 13.44
N PRO A 240 -3.86 31.61 13.98
CA PRO A 240 -4.73 32.56 14.67
C PRO A 240 -4.07 33.06 15.97
N ALA A 241 -4.40 34.28 16.38
CA ALA A 241 -3.97 34.78 17.69
C ALA A 241 -4.57 33.91 18.81
N GLY A 242 -3.80 33.69 19.89
CA GLY A 242 -4.19 32.81 20.99
C GLY A 242 -4.15 31.30 20.65
N THR A 243 -3.32 30.90 19.68
CA THR A 243 -3.15 29.47 19.32
C THR A 243 -2.58 28.69 20.50
N GLN A 244 -3.23 27.57 20.83
CA GLN A 244 -2.83 26.70 21.92
C GLN A 244 -1.82 25.63 21.47
N SER A 245 -1.02 25.13 22.41
CA SER A 245 -0.16 23.97 22.18
C SER A 245 -0.99 22.75 21.74
N HIS A 246 -0.50 22.01 20.75
CA HIS A 246 -1.15 20.85 20.14
C HIS A 246 -2.49 21.13 19.45
N GLN A 247 -2.85 22.41 19.26
CA GLN A 247 -4.00 22.77 18.44
C GLN A 247 -3.78 22.27 17.01
N LYS A 248 -4.85 21.70 16.43
CA LYS A 248 -4.83 21.08 15.11
C LYS A 248 -5.45 22.01 14.08
N VAL A 249 -4.77 22.19 12.96
CA VAL A 249 -5.33 22.85 11.77
C VAL A 249 -5.39 21.84 10.64
N ARG A 250 -6.57 21.75 10.01
CA ARG A 250 -6.83 20.83 8.91
C ARG A 250 -6.69 21.54 7.57
N LEU A 251 -5.76 21.07 6.76
CA LEU A 251 -5.57 21.50 5.37
C LEU A 251 -6.27 20.51 4.45
N SER A 252 -7.43 20.91 3.94
CA SER A 252 -8.29 20.02 3.14
C SER A 252 -7.63 19.67 1.81
N GLY A 253 -7.62 18.38 1.45
CA GLY A 253 -7.14 17.89 0.15
C GLY A 253 -5.61 17.95 -0.05
N LYS A 254 -4.85 18.21 1.02
CA LYS A 254 -3.37 18.24 1.03
C LYS A 254 -2.74 16.95 1.57
N GLY A 255 -3.53 15.93 1.86
CA GLY A 255 -3.08 14.61 2.33
C GLY A 255 -2.74 13.64 1.19
N ILE A 256 -2.73 12.35 1.53
CA ILE A 256 -2.27 11.26 0.66
C ILE A 256 -3.41 10.88 -0.31
N PRO A 257 -3.11 10.61 -1.61
CA PRO A 257 -4.11 10.08 -2.53
C PRO A 257 -4.60 8.69 -2.09
N ARG A 258 -5.90 8.46 -2.20
CA ARG A 258 -6.48 7.15 -1.86
C ARG A 258 -6.27 6.17 -3.03
N LEU A 259 -5.84 4.94 -2.74
CA LEU A 259 -5.67 3.92 -3.80
C LEU A 259 -7.00 3.47 -4.41
N ASN A 260 -8.00 3.22 -3.56
CA ASN A 260 -9.27 2.61 -3.94
C ASN A 260 -10.39 3.61 -4.20
N SER A 261 -10.13 4.92 -4.12
CA SER A 261 -11.15 5.95 -4.33
C SER A 261 -10.57 7.23 -4.91
N ILE A 262 -11.42 7.99 -5.59
CA ILE A 262 -11.04 9.28 -6.15
C ILE A 262 -10.99 10.29 -5.01
N GLY A 263 -9.85 10.95 -4.84
CA GLY A 263 -9.66 12.00 -3.86
C GLY A 263 -8.36 11.88 -3.08
N ARG A 264 -8.10 12.89 -2.25
CA ARG A 264 -6.96 12.94 -1.33
C ARG A 264 -7.49 13.08 0.08
N GLY A 265 -6.74 12.57 1.05
CA GLY A 265 -6.99 12.90 2.45
C GLY A 265 -6.57 14.33 2.79
N ASP A 266 -6.54 14.61 4.08
CA ASP A 266 -6.21 15.93 4.62
C ASP A 266 -4.84 15.92 5.28
N HIS A 267 -4.21 17.09 5.33
CA HIS A 267 -2.98 17.30 6.10
C HIS A 267 -3.33 18.04 7.38
N ILE A 268 -3.14 17.36 8.52
CA ILE A 268 -3.42 17.86 9.85
C ILE A 268 -2.11 18.34 10.46
N VAL A 269 -1.99 19.65 10.64
CA VAL A 269 -0.82 20.28 11.25
C VAL A 269 -1.10 20.45 12.73
N HIS A 270 -0.22 19.93 13.58
CA HIS A 270 -0.23 20.15 15.02
C HIS A 270 0.77 21.27 15.34
N PHE A 271 0.31 22.30 16.04
CA PHE A 271 1.22 23.35 16.50
C PHE A 271 1.95 22.93 17.78
N SER A 272 3.26 23.10 17.81
CA SER A 272 4.07 22.95 19.01
C SER A 272 4.73 24.28 19.33
N ILE A 273 4.43 24.84 20.51
CA ILE A 273 4.98 26.13 20.92
C ILE A 273 6.41 25.91 21.44
N HIS A 274 7.37 26.56 20.79
CA HIS A 274 8.75 26.59 21.24
C HIS A 274 8.97 27.78 22.19
N ILE A 275 9.31 27.44 23.44
CA ILE A 275 9.70 28.41 24.46
C ILE A 275 11.24 28.44 24.51
N PRO A 276 11.86 29.61 24.32
CA PRO A 276 13.32 29.73 24.39
C PRO A 276 13.83 29.42 25.80
N ARG A 277 14.94 28.67 25.90
CA ARG A 277 15.54 28.29 27.19
C ARG A 277 16.25 29.43 27.91
N TYR A 278 16.72 30.42 27.16
CA TYR A 278 17.47 31.56 27.67
C TYR A 278 16.87 32.84 27.10
N LEU A 279 16.70 33.85 27.96
CA LEU A 279 16.19 35.15 27.60
C LEU A 279 17.24 36.21 27.88
N THR A 280 17.37 37.18 26.98
CA THR A 280 18.14 38.41 27.22
C THR A 280 17.46 39.27 28.29
N GLU A 281 18.18 40.19 28.92
CA GLU A 281 17.63 41.11 29.95
C GLU A 281 16.40 41.87 29.43
N LYS A 282 16.47 42.39 28.21
CA LYS A 282 15.35 43.09 27.56
C LYS A 282 14.13 42.18 27.37
N GLN A 283 14.32 40.96 26.89
CA GLN A 283 13.22 40.01 26.70
C GLN A 283 12.61 39.59 28.04
N ARG A 284 13.45 39.38 29.06
CA ARG A 284 12.99 39.03 30.40
C ARG A 284 12.13 40.14 30.99
N ALA A 285 12.55 41.40 30.89
CA ALA A 285 11.77 42.54 31.34
C ALA A 285 10.38 42.61 30.68
N LEU A 286 10.30 42.36 29.36
CA LEU A 286 9.03 42.34 28.63
C LEU A 286 8.10 41.19 29.06
N VAL A 287 8.65 39.99 29.27
CA VAL A 287 7.86 38.83 29.71
C VAL A 287 7.39 39.00 31.16
N THR A 288 8.20 39.63 32.02
CA THR A 288 7.79 39.99 33.39
C THR A 288 6.64 41.00 33.39
N ALA A 289 6.73 42.04 32.56
CA ALA A 289 5.64 43.01 32.40
C ALA A 289 4.36 42.35 31.87
N LEU A 290 4.48 41.38 30.95
CA LEU A 290 3.33 40.60 30.48
C LEU A 290 2.70 39.76 31.61
N ALA A 291 3.52 39.17 32.48
CA ALA A 291 3.04 38.38 33.62
C ALA A 291 2.33 39.22 34.69
N GLU A 292 2.74 40.48 34.89
CA GLU A 292 2.04 41.41 35.81
C GLU A 292 0.61 41.74 35.33
N LEU A 293 0.42 41.78 34.02
CA LEU A 293 -0.88 42.04 33.39
C LEU A 293 -1.75 40.79 33.26
N ASP A 294 -1.21 39.60 33.54
CA ASP A 294 -1.93 38.34 33.36
C ASP A 294 -2.88 38.07 34.54
N GLU A 295 -4.18 38.09 34.21
CA GLU A 295 -5.27 37.89 35.17
C GLU A 295 -5.49 36.41 35.51
N ASP A 296 -5.09 35.49 34.62
CA ASP A 296 -5.39 34.05 34.71
C ASP A 296 -4.29 33.22 35.41
N LEU A 297 -3.34 33.88 36.07
CA LEU A 297 -2.24 33.19 36.76
C LEU A 297 -2.74 32.37 37.96
N GLN A 298 -2.64 31.05 37.83
CA GLN A 298 -2.78 30.11 38.95
C GLN A 298 -1.39 29.76 39.50
N GLY A 299 -0.94 30.48 40.54
CA GLY A 299 0.33 30.25 41.23
C GLY A 299 1.28 31.45 41.23
N THR A 300 2.54 31.22 41.60
CA THR A 300 3.56 32.27 41.70
C THR A 300 4.44 32.33 40.44
N VAL A 301 4.74 33.54 39.98
CA VAL A 301 5.72 33.79 38.91
C VAL A 301 6.95 34.46 39.52
N ASN A 302 8.12 33.86 39.33
CA ASN A 302 9.37 34.38 39.90
C ASN A 302 9.68 35.79 39.41
N GLY A 303 9.76 36.74 40.35
CA GLY A 303 10.05 38.15 40.07
C GLY A 303 8.82 39.06 39.93
N VAL A 304 7.60 38.50 40.06
CA VAL A 304 6.36 39.28 40.13
C VAL A 304 5.83 39.16 41.56
N SER A 305 5.69 40.30 42.25
CA SER A 305 5.19 40.32 43.63
C SER A 305 3.66 40.22 43.63
N GLU A 306 3.08 39.28 44.38
CA GLU A 306 1.61 39.16 44.55
C GLU A 306 0.95 40.38 45.21
N ASN A 307 1.74 41.34 45.70
CA ASN A 307 1.29 42.45 46.54
C ASN A 307 0.53 43.57 45.81
N ASP A 308 0.40 43.54 44.48
CA ASP A 308 -0.35 44.57 43.73
C ASP A 308 -1.75 44.14 43.26
N LYS A 309 -2.11 42.85 43.29
CA LYS A 309 -3.47 42.42 42.92
C LYS A 309 -4.55 42.86 43.92
N THR A 310 -4.16 43.26 45.14
CA THR A 310 -5.08 43.76 46.19
C THR A 310 -5.38 45.26 46.11
N LYS A 311 -4.71 46.04 45.24
CA LYS A 311 -4.97 47.49 45.11
C LYS A 311 -5.99 47.86 44.01
N GLY A 312 -6.39 46.91 43.16
CA GLY A 312 -7.33 47.17 42.05
C GLY A 312 -8.82 47.06 42.39
N LYS A 313 -9.20 46.73 43.64
CA LYS A 313 -10.62 46.55 44.02
C LYS A 313 -11.21 47.65 44.93
N ILE A 314 -10.49 48.75 45.17
CA ILE A 314 -11.05 49.91 45.87
C ILE A 314 -10.66 51.19 45.12
N GLY A 315 -11.61 51.73 44.35
CA GLY A 315 -11.62 53.12 43.90
C GLY A 315 -11.01 53.37 42.52
N ASN A 316 -11.85 53.42 41.48
CA ASN A 316 -12.24 54.68 40.85
C ASN A 316 -12.96 54.41 39.52
N ASP A 317 -14.29 54.40 39.58
CA ASP A 317 -15.05 55.10 38.55
C ASP A 317 -14.54 56.54 38.55
N ASN A 318 -13.82 56.99 37.51
CA ASN A 318 -13.70 58.40 37.04
C ASN A 318 -12.46 58.75 36.17
N ASP A 319 -11.72 57.81 35.56
CA ASP A 319 -10.57 58.21 34.69
C ASP A 319 -10.60 57.59 33.28
N VAL A 320 -11.76 57.59 32.61
CA VAL A 320 -11.87 57.31 31.17
C VAL A 320 -12.09 58.57 30.32
N GLU A 321 -12.23 59.75 30.94
CA GLU A 321 -12.44 61.01 30.18
C GLU A 321 -11.17 61.80 29.83
N LYS A 322 -9.97 61.37 30.23
CA LYS A 322 -8.75 62.17 30.03
C LYS A 322 -7.80 61.75 28.91
N THR A 323 -8.12 60.73 28.11
CA THR A 323 -7.33 60.36 26.91
C THR A 323 -8.04 60.65 25.58
N LYS A 324 -9.12 61.46 25.59
CA LYS A 324 -9.76 62.00 24.37
C LYS A 324 -9.45 63.47 24.07
N GLN A 325 -8.56 64.13 24.83
CA GLN A 325 -8.21 65.54 24.61
C GLN A 325 -6.82 65.80 24.02
N GLU A 326 -6.01 64.78 23.73
CA GLU A 326 -4.76 64.93 23.00
C GLU A 326 -4.76 64.12 21.69
N LEU A 327 -5.77 64.34 20.84
CA LEU A 327 -5.73 64.08 19.40
C LEU A 327 -6.93 64.79 18.75
N GLY A 328 -6.94 66.11 18.91
CA GLY A 328 -7.94 66.98 18.30
C GLY A 328 -7.41 68.40 18.15
N CYS A 329 -6.68 68.65 17.06
CA CYS A 329 -6.90 69.77 16.12
C CYS A 329 -5.62 70.15 15.37
N ARG A 330 -5.61 69.91 14.05
CA ARG A 330 -5.26 70.95 13.09
C ARG A 330 -5.93 70.65 11.75
N ASN A 331 -7.08 71.27 11.54
CA ASN A 331 -7.64 71.53 10.22
C ASN A 331 -6.77 72.58 9.51
N GLY A 332 -6.52 72.33 8.23
CA GLY A 332 -5.94 73.21 7.23
C GLY A 332 -6.11 72.51 5.90
#